data_AF-A0A396JMD3-F1
#
_entry.id   AF-A0A396JMD3-F1
#
_cell.length_a   1.000
_cell.length_b   1.000
_cell.length_c   1.000
_cell.angle_alpha   90.00
_cell.angle_beta   90.00
_cell.angle_gamma   90.00
#
_symmetry.space_group_name_H-M   'P 1'
#
loop_
_entity.id
_entity.type
_entity.pdbx_description
1 polymer ?
#
loop_
_entity_poly.entity_id
_entity_poly.type
_entity_poly.pdbx_seq_one_letter_code
_entity_poly.pdbx_strand_id
1 'polypeptide(L)'
;MKIPCCSVCQTRYNEEERVPLLLQCGHGFCKECLSRMFSSSSDANLTCPRCRHVSTVGNSVQALRKNYAVLSLILSAADSAAAAGGGGGGDCDFTDDDEDRDDSEVDDGDDQKLDCRKNSRGSQASSSGGCAPVIEVGVHQDLKLVRRIGEGRRAGVEMWSAVIGGGRCKHQVAVKKVVLNEGMDLDWMLGKLEDLRRTSM
;
A
#
# COMPACT_ATOMS: atom_id res chain seq x y z
N MET A 1 13.72 -7.77 5.91
CA MET A 1 12.46 -8.51 5.72
C MET A 1 12.39 -8.95 4.27
N LYS A 2 12.19 -10.24 3.98
CA LYS A 2 12.03 -10.73 2.60
C LYS A 2 10.68 -10.24 2.05
N ILE A 3 10.68 -9.57 0.90
CA ILE A 3 9.47 -9.03 0.27
C ILE A 3 8.73 -10.19 -0.43
N PRO A 4 7.42 -10.37 -0.19
CA PRO A 4 6.68 -11.48 -0.78
C PRO A 4 6.59 -11.35 -2.31
N CYS A 5 6.87 -12.44 -3.02
CA CYS A 5 6.87 -12.53 -4.48
C CYS A 5 5.91 -13.61 -4.99
N CYS A 6 5.46 -13.46 -6.24
CA CYS A 6 4.61 -14.44 -6.90
C CYS A 6 5.41 -15.67 -7.32
N SER A 7 4.92 -16.88 -7.04
CA SER A 7 5.62 -18.12 -7.43
C SER A 7 5.60 -18.44 -8.93
N VAL A 8 4.81 -17.73 -9.74
CA VAL A 8 4.74 -17.94 -11.20
C VAL A 8 5.65 -16.98 -11.95
N CYS A 9 5.53 -15.67 -11.70
CA CYS A 9 6.35 -14.66 -12.38
C CYS A 9 7.56 -14.19 -11.55
N GLN A 10 7.75 -14.77 -10.36
CA GLN A 10 8.84 -14.47 -9.42
C GLN A 10 8.97 -12.98 -9.04
N THR A 11 7.97 -12.17 -9.36
CA THR A 11 8.04 -10.74 -9.11
C THR A 11 7.28 -10.36 -7.85
N ARG A 12 7.74 -9.28 -7.23
CA ARG A 12 7.09 -8.63 -6.09
C ARG A 12 5.65 -8.27 -6.40
N TYR A 13 4.79 -8.53 -5.42
CA TYR A 13 3.39 -8.13 -5.47
C TYR A 13 3.25 -6.60 -5.33
N ASN A 14 2.15 -6.05 -5.85
CA ASN A 14 1.79 -4.64 -5.72
C ASN A 14 0.28 -4.48 -5.49
N GLU A 15 -0.19 -3.25 -5.29
CA GLU A 15 -1.60 -2.96 -4.98
C GLU A 15 -2.50 -2.82 -6.21
N GLU A 16 -1.93 -2.77 -7.42
CA GLU A 16 -2.66 -2.42 -8.65
C GLU A 16 -2.73 -3.59 -9.65
N GLU A 17 -1.62 -3.92 -10.30
CA GLU A 17 -1.55 -4.92 -11.39
C GLU A 17 -1.22 -6.34 -10.91
N ARG A 18 -0.48 -6.45 -9.82
CA ARG A 18 0.07 -7.65 -9.20
C ARG A 18 -0.45 -7.83 -7.78
N VAL A 19 -1.74 -7.60 -7.62
CA VAL A 19 -2.44 -7.92 -6.37
C VAL A 19 -2.38 -9.43 -6.14
N PRO A 20 -1.99 -9.90 -4.95
CA PRO A 20 -2.04 -11.31 -4.60
C PRO A 20 -3.50 -11.74 -4.40
N LEU A 21 -3.99 -12.63 -5.26
CA LEU A 21 -5.33 -13.21 -5.20
C LEU A 21 -5.25 -14.68 -4.82
N LEU A 22 -6.20 -15.12 -4.00
CA LEU A 22 -6.29 -16.48 -3.48
C LEU A 22 -7.24 -17.33 -4.31
N LEU A 23 -6.77 -18.50 -4.70
CA LEU A 23 -7.60 -19.58 -5.24
C LEU A 23 -8.40 -20.27 -4.12
N GLN A 24 -9.35 -21.14 -4.47
CA GLN A 24 -10.18 -21.85 -3.48
C GLN A 24 -9.36 -22.77 -2.56
N CYS A 25 -8.22 -23.25 -3.05
CA CYS A 25 -7.26 -24.02 -2.27
C CYS A 25 -6.42 -23.17 -1.27
N GLY A 26 -6.57 -21.85 -1.26
CA GLY A 26 -5.82 -20.95 -0.38
C GLY A 26 -4.44 -20.53 -0.91
N HIS A 27 -4.00 -21.03 -2.07
CA HIS A 27 -2.77 -20.57 -2.69
C HIS A 27 -2.94 -19.21 -3.39
N GLY A 28 -1.95 -18.33 -3.20
CA GLY A 28 -1.95 -16.97 -3.72
C GLY A 28 -1.06 -16.77 -4.95
N PHE A 29 -1.58 -16.08 -5.95
CA PHE A 29 -0.84 -15.71 -7.17
C PHE A 29 -1.15 -14.27 -7.59
N CYS A 30 -0.30 -13.69 -8.42
CA CYS A 30 -0.48 -12.33 -8.90
C CYS A 30 -1.69 -12.23 -9.84
N LYS A 31 -2.46 -11.13 -9.75
CA LYS A 31 -3.61 -10.86 -10.63
C LYS A 31 -3.23 -11.02 -12.10
N GLU A 32 -2.11 -10.46 -12.53
CA GLU A 32 -1.63 -10.58 -13.91
C GLU A 32 -1.41 -12.04 -14.36
N CYS A 33 -0.83 -12.85 -13.48
CA CYS A 33 -0.56 -14.27 -13.70
C CYS A 33 -1.88 -15.04 -13.87
N LEU A 34 -2.84 -14.77 -12.99
CA LEU A 34 -4.17 -15.40 -13.03
C LEU A 34 -4.96 -14.94 -14.26
N SER A 35 -4.87 -13.66 -14.64
CA SER A 35 -5.47 -13.15 -15.87
C SER A 35 -4.93 -13.88 -17.10
N ARG A 36 -3.60 -14.06 -17.21
CA ARG A 36 -3.00 -14.79 -18.33
C ARG A 36 -3.46 -16.25 -18.38
N MET A 37 -3.46 -16.93 -17.23
CA MET A 37 -3.97 -18.31 -17.12
C MET A 37 -5.45 -18.39 -17.53
N PHE A 38 -6.26 -17.43 -17.07
CA PHE A 38 -7.69 -17.36 -17.39
C PHE A 38 -7.94 -17.08 -18.87
N SER A 39 -7.13 -16.22 -19.50
CA SER A 39 -7.22 -15.96 -20.95
C SER A 39 -6.78 -17.16 -21.80
N SER A 40 -5.90 -18.02 -21.27
CA SER A 40 -5.49 -19.25 -21.95
C SER A 40 -6.46 -20.42 -21.76
N SER A 41 -7.32 -20.36 -20.75
CA SER A 41 -8.37 -21.36 -20.52
C SER A 41 -9.69 -20.93 -21.16
N SER A 42 -10.33 -21.82 -21.92
CA SER A 42 -11.70 -21.61 -22.41
C SER A 42 -12.75 -21.72 -21.30
N ASP A 43 -12.39 -22.34 -20.18
CA ASP A 43 -13.31 -22.68 -19.10
C ASP A 43 -13.20 -21.66 -17.96
N ALA A 44 -14.30 -21.47 -17.22
CA ALA A 44 -14.36 -20.59 -16.04
C ALA A 44 -13.59 -21.13 -14.81
N ASN A 45 -12.58 -21.97 -15.03
CA ASN A 45 -11.84 -22.72 -14.02
C ASN A 45 -10.34 -22.47 -14.15
N LEU A 46 -9.67 -22.26 -13.02
CA LEU A 46 -8.22 -22.15 -12.93
C LEU A 46 -7.63 -23.30 -12.12
N THR A 47 -6.61 -23.94 -12.66
CA THR A 47 -5.86 -24.99 -11.96
C THR A 47 -4.71 -24.37 -11.18
N CYS A 48 -4.63 -24.66 -9.88
CA CYS A 48 -3.54 -24.17 -9.05
C CYS A 48 -2.18 -24.77 -9.47
N PRO A 49 -1.15 -23.95 -9.80
CA PRO A 49 0.19 -24.46 -10.11
C PRO A 49 0.86 -25.25 -8.98
N ARG A 50 0.47 -25.00 -7.71
CA ARG A 50 1.13 -25.58 -6.53
C ARG A 50 0.52 -26.92 -6.10
N CYS A 51 -0.80 -27.03 -6.09
CA CYS A 51 -1.50 -28.24 -5.61
C CYS A 51 -2.42 -28.89 -6.65
N ARG A 52 -2.45 -28.38 -7.88
CA ARG A 52 -3.31 -28.86 -8.99
C ARG A 52 -4.81 -28.83 -8.69
N HIS A 53 -5.23 -28.19 -7.60
CA HIS A 53 -6.65 -28.00 -7.28
C HIS A 53 -7.31 -27.06 -8.28
N VAL A 54 -8.45 -27.49 -8.84
CA VAL A 54 -9.24 -26.70 -9.77
C VAL A 54 -10.15 -25.77 -8.99
N SER A 55 -10.02 -24.47 -9.23
CA SER A 55 -10.82 -23.42 -8.62
C SER A 55 -11.73 -22.77 -9.66
N THR A 56 -13.02 -22.71 -9.39
CA THR A 56 -13.98 -22.00 -10.25
C THR A 56 -13.91 -20.50 -9.99
N VAL A 57 -13.65 -19.72 -11.04
CA VAL A 57 -13.36 -18.28 -10.96
C VAL A 57 -14.52 -17.44 -11.53
N GLY A 58 -15.45 -18.07 -12.23
CA GLY A 58 -16.60 -17.40 -12.84
C GLY A 58 -16.16 -16.55 -14.03
N ASN A 59 -16.70 -15.33 -14.14
CA ASN A 59 -16.50 -14.49 -15.33
C ASN A 59 -15.22 -13.65 -15.29
N SER A 60 -14.57 -13.48 -14.12
CA SER A 60 -13.39 -12.62 -13.99
C SER A 60 -12.54 -13.01 -12.79
N VAL A 61 -11.21 -12.98 -12.97
CA VAL A 61 -10.23 -13.18 -11.89
C VAL A 61 -10.34 -12.15 -10.76
N GLN A 62 -10.97 -10.99 -11.00
CA GLN A 62 -11.19 -9.97 -9.98
C GLN A 62 -12.17 -10.41 -8.89
N ALA A 63 -12.97 -11.46 -9.13
CA ALA A 63 -13.88 -12.03 -8.14
C ALA A 63 -13.15 -12.83 -7.06
N LEU A 64 -11.87 -13.18 -7.27
CA LEU A 64 -11.07 -13.92 -6.30
C LEU A 64 -10.74 -13.06 -5.08
N ARG A 65 -10.63 -13.73 -3.92
CA ARG A 65 -10.37 -13.06 -2.64
C ARG A 65 -8.93 -12.53 -2.62
N LYS A 66 -8.75 -11.25 -2.27
CA LYS A 66 -7.41 -10.66 -2.11
C LYS A 66 -6.73 -11.20 -0.85
N ASN A 67 -5.42 -11.41 -0.91
CA ASN A 67 -4.62 -11.72 0.27
C ASN A 67 -4.17 -10.42 0.96
N TYR A 68 -4.99 -9.93 1.90
CA TYR A 68 -4.72 -8.70 2.63
C TYR A 68 -3.47 -8.78 3.52
N ALA A 69 -3.12 -9.95 4.05
CA ALA A 69 -1.92 -10.11 4.86
C ALA A 69 -0.65 -9.81 4.04
N VAL A 70 -0.59 -10.31 2.82
CA VAL A 70 0.53 -10.02 1.89
C VAL A 70 0.54 -8.55 1.47
N LEU A 71 -0.64 -7.96 1.21
CA LEU A 71 -0.75 -6.52 0.90
C LEU A 71 -0.21 -5.66 2.05
N SER A 72 -0.55 -5.97 3.30
CA SER A 72 -0.04 -5.27 4.49
C SER A 72 1.49 -5.36 4.63
N LEU A 73 2.08 -6.50 4.27
CA LEU A 73 3.54 -6.69 4.29
C LEU A 73 4.24 -5.84 3.22
N ILE A 74 3.65 -5.70 2.03
CA ILE A 74 4.23 -4.89 0.94
C ILE A 74 4.17 -3.41 1.30
N LEU A 75 3.06 -2.94 1.88
CA LEU A 75 2.91 -1.58 2.38
C LEU A 75 4.01 -1.26 3.41
N SER A 76 4.22 -2.17 4.36
CA SER A 76 5.27 -2.04 5.38
C SER A 76 6.69 -2.05 4.79
N ALA A 77 6.92 -2.84 3.73
CA ALA A 77 8.21 -2.90 3.05
C ALA A 77 8.49 -1.67 2.18
N ALA A 78 7.46 -1.11 1.54
CA ALA A 78 7.56 0.13 0.77
C ALA A 78 7.95 1.31 1.68
N ASP A 79 7.39 1.38 2.89
CA ASP A 79 7.75 2.38 3.90
C ASP A 79 9.21 2.25 4.35
N SER A 80 9.72 1.01 4.41
CA SER A 80 11.11 0.71 4.77
C SER A 80 12.10 1.06 3.65
N ALA A 81 11.69 0.87 2.38
CA ALA A 81 12.49 1.20 1.20
C ALA A 81 12.52 2.71 0.88
N ALA A 82 11.52 3.49 1.32
CA ALA A 82 11.51 4.94 1.16
C ALA A 82 12.50 5.67 2.11
N ALA A 83 12.88 5.04 3.23
CA ALA A 83 13.83 5.60 4.19
C ALA A 83 15.32 5.35 3.82
N ALA A 84 15.60 4.33 3.02
CA ALA A 84 16.92 4.04 2.48
C ALA A 84 16.94 4.45 1.01
N GLY A 85 17.52 5.62 0.71
CA GLY A 85 17.50 6.20 -0.63
C GLY A 85 17.88 5.21 -1.73
N GLY A 86 16.96 5.07 -2.70
CA GLY A 86 17.20 4.77 -4.11
C GLY A 86 18.05 3.57 -4.48
N GLY A 87 17.40 2.51 -4.99
CA GLY A 87 18.08 1.54 -5.85
C GLY A 87 17.26 0.30 -6.17
N GLY A 88 16.80 0.19 -7.41
CA GLY A 88 16.77 -1.07 -8.17
C GLY A 88 15.78 -2.15 -7.73
N GLY A 89 14.87 -2.49 -8.64
CA GLY A 89 14.05 -3.69 -8.55
C GLY A 89 14.85 -4.99 -8.70
N GLY A 90 14.15 -6.09 -8.44
CA GLY A 90 14.60 -7.43 -8.81
C GLY A 90 15.66 -8.02 -7.91
N ASP A 91 15.32 -8.28 -6.65
CA ASP A 91 16.05 -9.30 -5.89
C ASP A 91 15.04 -10.06 -5.02
N CYS A 92 14.73 -11.27 -5.47
CA CYS A 92 14.16 -12.34 -4.68
C CYS A 92 15.32 -13.30 -4.39
N ASP A 93 16.06 -12.98 -3.32
CA ASP A 93 17.08 -13.85 -2.71
C ASP A 93 16.51 -15.23 -2.34
N PHE A 94 16.52 -16.13 -3.32
CA PHE A 94 16.53 -17.58 -3.16
C PHE A 94 17.97 -17.94 -2.80
N THR A 95 18.28 -17.87 -1.52
CA THR A 95 19.41 -18.61 -0.96
C THR A 95 19.07 -20.09 -1.13
N ASP A 96 19.64 -20.66 -2.19
CA ASP A 96 19.64 -22.07 -2.56
C ASP A 96 20.27 -22.85 -1.40
N ASP A 97 19.59 -23.89 -0.91
CA ASP A 97 20.22 -24.92 -0.09
C ASP A 97 20.96 -25.82 -1.09
N ASP A 98 22.29 -25.78 -1.05
CA ASP A 98 23.22 -26.63 -1.80
C ASP A 98 22.82 -28.11 -1.74
N GLU A 99 22.60 -28.79 -2.89
CA GLU A 99 23.14 -30.12 -3.20
C GLU A 99 23.26 -30.32 -4.74
N ASP A 100 24.46 -30.73 -5.17
CA ASP A 100 24.83 -31.45 -6.41
C ASP A 100 25.34 -30.72 -7.69
N ARG A 101 26.66 -30.85 -7.88
CA ARG A 101 27.47 -31.08 -9.11
C ARG A 101 26.76 -31.05 -10.47
N ASP A 102 27.29 -30.26 -11.41
CA ASP A 102 28.08 -30.73 -12.58
C ASP A 102 28.61 -29.54 -13.40
N ASP A 103 29.80 -29.72 -13.95
CA ASP A 103 30.63 -28.79 -14.73
C ASP A 103 30.16 -28.78 -16.18
N SER A 104 29.89 -27.61 -16.77
CA SER A 104 29.83 -27.41 -18.22
C SER A 104 29.85 -25.92 -18.58
N GLU A 105 31.00 -25.51 -19.09
CA GLU A 105 31.31 -24.20 -19.68
C GLU A 105 30.54 -23.98 -21.00
N VAL A 106 29.93 -22.81 -21.21
CA VAL A 106 29.63 -22.29 -22.57
C VAL A 106 29.59 -20.76 -22.61
N ASP A 107 30.02 -20.29 -23.78
CA ASP A 107 30.62 -19.02 -24.19
C ASP A 107 29.63 -18.01 -24.85
N ASP A 108 29.94 -16.72 -24.68
CA ASP A 108 29.69 -15.48 -25.46
C ASP A 108 28.31 -14.98 -25.97
N GLY A 109 28.13 -13.64 -25.92
CA GLY A 109 27.28 -12.88 -26.87
C GLY A 109 26.46 -11.65 -26.41
N ASP A 110 27.11 -10.48 -26.35
CA ASP A 110 26.73 -9.08 -26.72
C ASP A 110 25.33 -8.39 -26.54
N ASP A 111 25.46 -7.14 -26.06
CA ASP A 111 24.78 -5.84 -26.37
C ASP A 111 23.24 -5.62 -26.28
N GLN A 112 22.82 -4.63 -25.47
CA GLN A 112 22.37 -3.29 -25.95
C GLN A 112 21.71 -2.40 -24.87
N LYS A 113 22.21 -1.16 -24.84
CA LYS A 113 21.84 0.06 -24.08
C LYS A 113 20.43 0.58 -24.38
N LEU A 114 19.62 0.90 -23.36
CA LEU A 114 18.48 1.85 -23.47
C LEU A 114 18.30 2.71 -22.22
N ASP A 115 18.62 4.00 -22.37
CA ASP A 115 18.33 5.08 -21.43
C ASP A 115 16.82 5.31 -21.26
N CYS A 116 16.32 5.44 -20.03
CA CYS A 116 15.05 6.13 -19.78
C CYS A 116 15.16 7.11 -18.60
N ARG A 117 15.52 8.35 -18.95
CA ARG A 117 15.22 9.55 -18.16
C ARG A 117 13.70 9.66 -17.98
N LYS A 118 13.20 9.48 -16.76
CA LYS A 118 11.88 9.99 -16.36
C LYS A 118 11.96 10.73 -15.04
N ASN A 119 11.98 12.05 -15.20
CA ASN A 119 11.71 13.04 -14.19
C ASN A 119 10.22 12.99 -13.84
N SER A 120 9.85 12.48 -12.66
CA SER A 120 8.48 12.58 -12.15
C SER A 120 8.50 13.00 -10.69
N ARG A 121 8.31 14.31 -10.52
CA ARG A 121 7.94 14.99 -9.28
C ARG A 121 6.62 14.41 -8.78
N GLY A 122 6.69 13.49 -7.83
CA GLY A 122 5.55 12.99 -7.07
C GLY A 122 5.72 13.37 -5.61
N SER A 123 5.06 14.43 -5.18
CA SER A 123 4.95 14.81 -3.77
C SER A 123 4.09 13.78 -3.04
N GLN A 124 4.68 12.70 -2.53
CA GLN A 124 3.98 11.75 -1.67
C GLN A 124 4.39 11.98 -0.22
N ALA A 125 3.40 12.30 0.60
CA ALA A 125 3.54 12.47 2.03
C ALA A 125 3.93 11.11 2.65
N SER A 126 5.21 10.97 3.00
CA SER A 126 5.75 9.82 3.69
C SER A 126 5.13 9.73 5.09
N SER A 127 4.22 8.78 5.27
CA SER A 127 3.69 8.41 6.58
C SER A 127 4.62 7.37 7.18
N SER A 128 5.74 7.81 7.74
CA SER A 128 6.77 6.92 8.29
C SER A 128 6.31 6.25 9.58
N GLY A 129 5.66 5.09 9.50
CA GLY A 129 5.81 4.01 10.48
C GLY A 129 4.79 3.89 11.60
N GLY A 130 4.04 2.79 11.57
CA GLY A 130 3.57 2.09 12.77
C GLY A 130 2.29 2.58 13.43
N CYS A 131 1.58 3.53 12.85
CA CYS A 131 0.21 3.84 13.26
C CYS A 131 -0.76 2.82 12.64
N ALA A 132 -1.72 2.35 13.42
CA ALA A 132 -2.89 1.66 12.89
C ALA A 132 -3.62 2.58 11.88
N PRO A 133 -4.52 2.07 11.03
CA PRO A 133 -5.35 2.93 10.15
C PRO A 133 -6.13 4.00 10.93
N VAL A 134 -6.30 3.81 12.23
CA VAL A 134 -6.83 4.80 13.17
C VAL A 134 -5.66 5.54 13.83
N ILE A 135 -5.61 6.86 13.63
CA ILE A 135 -4.61 7.73 14.25
C ILE A 135 -5.04 8.02 15.69
N GLU A 136 -4.34 7.45 16.67
CA GLU A 136 -4.56 7.80 18.07
C GLU A 136 -3.96 9.17 18.37
N VAL A 137 -4.82 10.19 18.36
CA VAL A 137 -4.43 11.60 18.59
C VAL A 137 -3.72 11.80 19.95
N GLY A 138 -3.96 10.94 20.94
CA GLY A 138 -3.27 11.00 22.24
C GLY A 138 -1.77 10.65 22.17
N VAL A 139 -1.38 9.80 21.22
CA VAL A 139 0.02 9.40 20.97
C VAL A 139 0.73 10.41 20.05
N HIS A 140 -0.05 11.16 19.25
CA HIS A 140 0.45 12.16 18.31
C HIS A 140 0.06 13.58 18.74
N GLN A 141 0.81 14.16 19.68
CA GLN A 141 0.49 15.46 20.25
C GLN A 141 0.98 16.65 19.41
N ASP A 142 1.88 16.42 18.44
CA ASP A 142 2.48 17.50 17.66
C ASP A 142 1.66 17.82 16.41
N LEU A 143 0.66 18.71 16.56
CA LEU A 143 -0.14 19.20 15.42
C LEU A 143 0.49 20.45 14.79
N LYS A 144 0.84 20.36 13.50
CA LYS A 144 1.34 21.49 12.70
C LYS A 144 0.41 21.81 11.53
N LEU A 145 -0.17 23.01 11.53
CA LEU A 145 -0.93 23.53 10.39
C LEU A 145 0.02 23.83 9.23
N VAL A 146 -0.26 23.30 8.04
CA VAL A 146 0.59 23.44 6.84
C VAL A 146 0.02 24.47 5.88
N ARG A 147 -1.22 24.29 5.42
CA ARG A 147 -1.84 25.17 4.43
C ARG A 147 -3.35 25.23 4.61
N ARG A 148 -3.91 26.43 4.58
CA ARG A 148 -5.37 26.65 4.56
C ARG A 148 -5.96 26.12 3.25
N ILE A 149 -6.93 25.22 3.34
CA ILE A 149 -7.57 24.59 2.17
C ILE A 149 -8.92 25.26 1.86
N GLY A 150 -9.56 25.88 2.85
CA GLY A 150 -10.81 26.61 2.64
C GLY A 150 -11.32 27.30 3.90
N GLU A 151 -12.35 28.11 3.72
CA GLU A 151 -13.10 28.75 4.81
C GLU A 151 -14.44 28.04 4.96
N GLY A 152 -14.86 27.80 6.20
CA GLY A 152 -16.16 27.21 6.50
C GLY A 152 -17.29 28.20 6.23
N ARG A 153 -18.53 27.70 6.19
CA ARG A 153 -19.73 28.53 5.97
C ARG A 153 -19.99 29.60 7.05
N ARG A 154 -19.23 29.60 8.15
CA ARG A 154 -19.35 30.55 9.26
C ARG A 154 -18.01 31.27 9.46
N ALA A 155 -18.08 32.58 9.69
CA ALA A 155 -16.90 33.38 10.00
C ALA A 155 -16.15 32.79 11.21
N GLY A 156 -14.83 32.72 11.12
CA GLY A 156 -13.97 32.14 12.16
C GLY A 156 -13.82 30.61 12.11
N VAL A 157 -14.40 29.93 11.12
CA VAL A 157 -14.15 28.50 10.89
C VAL A 157 -13.25 28.32 9.67
N GLU A 158 -12.06 27.77 9.86
CA GLU A 158 -11.10 27.51 8.78
C GLU A 158 -10.83 26.01 8.61
N MET A 159 -10.66 25.56 7.37
CA MET A 159 -10.17 24.22 7.04
C MET A 159 -8.69 24.29 6.65
N TRP A 160 -7.90 23.41 7.26
CA TRP A 160 -6.46 23.36 7.10
C TRP A 160 -5.99 21.94 6.77
N SER A 161 -4.99 21.85 5.90
CA SER A 161 -4.11 20.69 5.85
C SER A 161 -3.12 20.84 6.98
N ALA A 162 -2.97 19.79 7.77
CA ALA A 162 -2.05 19.75 8.89
C ALA A 162 -1.27 18.43 8.86
N VAL A 163 -0.16 18.41 9.58
CA VAL A 163 0.60 17.20 9.87
C VAL A 163 0.53 16.99 11.37
N ILE A 164 0.09 15.81 11.79
CA ILE A 164 0.12 15.40 13.18
C ILE A 164 1.26 14.41 13.38
N GLY A 165 2.13 14.69 14.35
CA GLY A 165 3.32 13.91 14.65
C GLY A 165 3.27 13.32 16.07
N GLY A 166 3.85 12.13 16.22
CA GLY A 166 4.13 11.54 17.53
C GLY A 166 5.12 10.40 17.39
N GLY A 167 6.19 10.44 18.16
CA GLY A 167 7.31 9.51 18.01
C GLY A 167 7.96 9.63 16.62
N ARG A 168 7.92 8.54 15.84
CA ARG A 168 8.57 8.42 14.53
C ARG A 168 7.66 8.63 13.31
N CYS A 169 6.37 8.82 13.52
CA CYS A 169 5.39 8.95 12.45
C CYS A 169 4.78 10.34 12.34
N LYS A 170 4.47 10.70 11.09
CA LYS A 170 3.88 11.97 10.69
C LYS A 170 2.73 11.66 9.75
N HIS A 171 1.52 12.11 10.10
CA HIS A 171 0.33 11.87 9.29
C HIS A 171 -0.21 13.17 8.75
N GLN A 172 -0.52 13.19 7.46
CA GLN A 172 -1.23 14.30 6.86
C GLN A 172 -2.72 14.18 7.18
N VAL A 173 -3.29 15.20 7.80
CA VAL A 173 -4.68 15.24 8.25
C VAL A 173 -5.34 16.54 7.79
N ALA A 174 -6.66 16.49 7.60
CA ALA A 174 -7.48 17.68 7.44
C ALA A 174 -8.03 18.08 8.81
N VAL A 175 -7.80 19.33 9.23
CA VAL A 175 -8.26 19.85 10.51
C VAL A 175 -9.17 21.06 10.33
N LYS A 176 -10.16 21.14 11.19
CA LYS A 176 -11.10 22.26 11.24
C LYS A 176 -10.72 23.15 12.43
N LYS A 177 -10.10 24.29 12.13
CA LYS A 177 -9.75 25.30 13.14
C LYS A 177 -10.95 26.20 13.37
N VAL A 178 -11.31 26.41 14.63
CA VAL A 178 -12.36 27.34 15.03
C VAL A 178 -11.71 28.44 15.85
N VAL A 179 -11.80 29.68 15.37
CA VAL A 179 -11.30 30.88 16.06
C VAL A 179 -12.43 31.42 16.91
N LEU A 180 -12.24 31.40 18.22
CA LEU A 180 -13.21 31.94 19.16
C LEU A 180 -13.11 33.46 19.17
N ASN A 181 -14.16 34.12 18.66
CA ASN A 181 -14.36 35.56 18.81
C ASN A 181 -15.32 35.83 19.97
N GLU A 182 -15.33 37.05 20.50
CA GLU A 182 -16.15 37.48 21.65
C GLU A 182 -17.67 37.28 21.49
N GLY A 183 -18.14 36.93 20.28
CA GLY A 183 -19.54 36.56 19.99
C GLY A 183 -19.78 35.08 19.67
N MET A 184 -18.81 34.19 19.87
CA MET A 184 -18.99 32.75 19.65
C MET A 184 -19.43 32.06 20.93
N ASP A 185 -20.60 31.44 20.85
CA ASP A 185 -21.22 30.71 21.96
C ASP A 185 -20.40 29.47 22.35
N LEU A 186 -19.98 29.42 23.62
CA LEU A 186 -19.22 28.32 24.19
C LEU A 186 -20.04 27.01 24.16
N ASP A 187 -21.35 27.12 24.34
CA ASP A 187 -22.28 25.99 24.32
C ASP A 187 -22.36 25.36 22.92
N TRP A 188 -22.34 26.18 21.87
CA TRP A 188 -22.27 25.69 20.49
C TRP A 188 -20.99 24.87 20.24
N MET A 189 -19.85 25.32 20.75
CA MET A 189 -18.57 24.62 20.59
C MET A 189 -18.56 23.29 21.36
N LEU A 190 -19.05 23.29 22.60
CA LEU A 190 -19.18 22.08 23.42
C LEU A 190 -20.12 21.07 22.76
N GLY A 191 -21.28 21.52 22.25
CA GLY A 191 -22.19 20.68 21.49
C GLY A 191 -21.56 20.09 20.22
N LYS A 192 -20.73 20.87 19.51
CA LYS A 192 -20.01 20.37 18.33
C LYS A 192 -18.93 19.34 18.69
N LEU A 193 -18.26 19.52 19.83
CA LEU A 193 -17.28 18.56 20.34
C LEU A 193 -17.95 17.25 20.73
N GLU A 194 -19.12 17.32 21.37
CA GLU A 194 -19.90 16.16 21.77
C GLU A 194 -20.48 15.40 20.57
N ASP A 195 -20.99 16.11 19.56
CA ASP A 195 -21.37 15.53 18.26
C ASP A 195 -20.22 14.70 17.67
N LEU A 196 -19.01 15.28 17.62
CA LEU A 196 -17.84 14.61 17.05
C LEU A 196 -17.48 13.35 17.86
N ARG A 197 -17.55 13.42 19.19
CA ARG A 197 -17.34 12.25 20.07
C ARG A 197 -18.36 11.15 19.79
N ARG A 198 -19.64 11.49 19.64
CA ARG A 198 -20.69 10.52 19.29
C ARG A 198 -20.47 9.86 17.93
N THR A 199 -20.05 10.63 16.92
CA THR A 199 -19.81 10.09 15.57
C THR A 199 -18.52 9.26 15.45
N SER A 200 -17.65 9.32 16.45
CA SER A 200 -16.37 8.61 16.46
C SER A 200 -16.41 7.28 17.23
N MET A 201 -17.51 6.99 17.95
CA MET A 201 -17.77 5.69 18.62
C MET A 201 -18.57 4.77 17.69
#